data_AF-A0A7S2NEE5-F1
#
_entry.id   AF-A0A7S2NEE5-F1
#
_cell.length_a   1.000
_cell.length_b   1.000
_cell.length_c   1.000
_cell.angle_alpha   90.00
_cell.angle_beta   90.00
_cell.angle_gamma   90.00
#
_symmetry.space_group_name_H-M   'P 1'
#
loop_
_entity.id
_entity.type
_entity.pdbx_description
1 polymer ?
#
loop_
_entity_poly.entity_id
_entity_poly.type
_entity_poly.pdbx_seq_one_letter_code
_entity_poly.pdbx_strand_id
1 'polypeptide(L)'
;AAQLAQERSRGQDLERRLGAAEASIKEAAATAQDLREQLRSQGEELGRLQASLGSEQQRNEALEAQVNDLSAKMAAIEQERDDAEAREKQLALRYAELDVFKLDVIARELKTIDRQVETVRGEARSFQEAVKRFVNSSDQQTSTKVAITLVDVSTKLRGTIRDVIERCLSETQKLHVGAPMRDPTAAGVLKDGGRMA
;
A
#
# COMPACT_ATOMS: atom_id res chain seq x y z
N ALA A 1 15.30 119.69 4.27
CA ALA A 1 16.38 118.77 4.70
C ALA A 1 15.86 117.56 5.48
N ALA A 2 15.06 117.74 6.54
CA ALA A 2 14.57 116.65 7.39
C ALA A 2 13.67 115.61 6.67
N GLN A 3 12.71 116.04 5.84
CA GLN A 3 11.86 115.12 5.05
C GLN A 3 12.66 114.25 4.08
N LEU A 4 13.72 114.80 3.46
CA LEU A 4 14.57 114.06 2.54
C LEU A 4 15.40 112.98 3.25
N ALA A 5 15.83 113.24 4.50
CA ALA A 5 16.53 112.27 5.33
C ALA A 5 15.60 111.16 5.82
N GLN A 6 14.36 111.50 6.17
CA GLN A 6 13.33 110.54 6.57
C GLN A 6 12.97 109.58 5.43
N GLU A 7 12.73 110.10 4.22
CA GLU A 7 12.45 109.29 3.03
C GLU A 7 13.65 108.40 2.64
N ARG A 8 14.90 108.89 2.80
CA ARG A 8 16.10 108.05 2.62
C ARG A 8 16.17 106.89 3.61
N SER A 9 15.85 107.12 4.89
CA SER A 9 15.82 106.04 5.90
C SER A 9 14.73 105.01 5.59
N ARG A 10 13.57 105.47 5.09
CA ARG A 10 12.46 104.62 4.69
C ARG A 10 12.80 103.78 3.46
N GLY A 11 13.48 104.35 2.48
CA GLY A 11 14.00 103.63 1.32
C GLY A 11 14.98 102.53 1.72
N GLN A 12 15.93 102.83 2.61
CA GLN A 12 16.89 101.85 3.13
C GLN A 12 16.22 100.72 3.93
N ASP A 13 15.19 101.03 4.72
CA ASP A 13 14.42 100.00 5.45
C ASP A 13 13.63 99.10 4.50
N LEU A 14 13.01 99.68 3.46
CA LEU A 14 12.31 98.92 2.42
C LEU A 14 13.27 98.03 1.62
N GLU A 15 14.47 98.50 1.26
CA GLU A 15 15.49 97.70 0.59
C GLU A 15 15.95 96.51 1.46
N ARG A 16 16.13 96.72 2.77
CA ARG A 16 16.47 95.63 3.71
C ARG A 16 15.34 94.61 3.81
N ARG A 17 14.09 95.06 3.91
CA ARG A 17 12.92 94.19 3.98
C ARG A 17 12.69 93.42 2.67
N LEU A 18 12.94 94.06 1.53
CA LEU A 18 12.90 93.41 0.22
C LEU A 18 13.97 92.32 0.13
N GLY A 19 15.22 92.63 0.49
CA GLY A 19 16.30 91.64 0.50
C GLY A 19 16.05 90.47 1.44
N ALA A 20 15.46 90.72 2.62
CA ALA A 20 15.06 89.66 3.55
C ALA A 20 13.92 88.79 3.00
N ALA A 21 12.92 89.40 2.34
CA ALA A 21 11.84 88.67 1.69
C ALA A 21 12.36 87.84 0.51
N GLU A 22 13.27 88.38 -0.31
CA GLU A 22 13.90 87.64 -1.41
C GLU A 22 14.72 86.44 -0.91
N ALA A 23 15.46 86.60 0.18
CA ALA A 23 16.20 85.50 0.80
C ALA A 23 15.24 84.41 1.33
N SER A 24 14.18 84.81 2.02
CA SER A 24 13.16 83.88 2.53
C SER A 24 12.42 83.15 1.40
N ILE A 25 12.10 83.84 0.30
CA ILE A 25 11.50 83.22 -0.89
C ILE A 25 12.44 82.21 -1.53
N LYS A 26 13.75 82.52 -1.63
CA LYS A 26 14.76 81.58 -2.16
C LYS A 26 14.87 80.33 -1.30
N GLU A 27 14.90 80.49 0.02
CA GLU A 27 14.94 79.38 0.98
C GLU A 27 13.68 78.52 0.86
N ALA A 28 12.49 79.12 0.88
CA ALA A 28 11.23 78.41 0.71
C ALA A 28 11.14 77.67 -0.63
N ALA A 29 11.65 78.26 -1.71
CA ALA A 29 11.71 77.63 -3.02
C ALA A 29 12.64 76.40 -3.04
N ALA A 30 13.80 76.47 -2.39
CA ALA A 30 14.72 75.34 -2.24
C ALA A 30 14.08 74.20 -1.43
N THR A 31 13.46 74.51 -0.30
CA THR A 31 12.74 73.52 0.53
C THR A 31 11.57 72.87 -0.22
N ALA A 32 10.82 73.66 -0.99
CA ALA A 32 9.73 73.14 -1.81
C ALA A 32 10.23 72.21 -2.94
N GLN A 33 11.42 72.48 -3.48
CA GLN A 33 12.05 71.60 -4.47
C GLN A 33 12.50 70.28 -3.84
N ASP A 34 13.17 70.32 -2.68
CA ASP A 34 13.61 69.13 -1.94
C ASP A 34 12.42 68.23 -1.55
N LEU A 35 11.36 68.82 -1.01
CA LEU A 35 10.12 68.09 -0.69
C LEU A 35 9.49 67.43 -1.93
N ARG A 36 9.55 68.06 -3.10
CA ARG A 36 9.04 67.46 -4.35
C ARG A 36 9.89 66.27 -4.79
N GLU A 37 11.20 66.35 -4.66
CA GLU A 37 12.11 65.25 -4.98
C GLU A 37 11.91 64.07 -4.01
N GLN A 38 11.74 64.34 -2.70
CA GLN A 38 11.41 63.33 -1.70
C GLN A 38 10.07 62.66 -1.99
N LEU A 39 9.00 63.42 -2.25
CA LEU A 39 7.69 62.88 -2.60
C LEU A 39 7.74 62.01 -3.86
N ARG A 40 8.53 62.43 -4.86
CA ARG A 40 8.74 61.64 -6.07
C ARG A 40 9.42 60.31 -5.75
N SER A 41 10.49 60.32 -4.95
CA SER A 41 11.20 59.10 -4.55
C SER A 41 10.31 58.13 -3.77
N GLN A 42 9.49 58.65 -2.85
CA GLN A 42 8.52 57.85 -2.09
C GLN A 42 7.42 57.27 -2.98
N GLY A 43 6.96 58.02 -3.98
CA GLY A 43 6.00 57.53 -4.98
C GLY A 43 6.56 56.38 -5.81
N GLU A 44 7.83 56.46 -6.22
CA GLU A 44 8.52 55.39 -6.93
C GLU A 44 8.71 54.14 -6.06
N GLU A 45 9.07 54.31 -4.78
CA GLU A 45 9.21 53.21 -3.83
C GLU A 45 7.87 52.52 -3.53
N LEU A 46 6.80 53.29 -3.32
CA LEU A 46 5.43 52.78 -3.17
C LEU A 46 5.00 51.94 -4.37
N GLY A 47 5.28 52.41 -5.59
CA GLY A 47 4.98 51.66 -6.81
C GLY A 47 5.73 50.32 -6.88
N ARG A 48 7.01 50.29 -6.49
CA ARG A 48 7.80 49.05 -6.42
C ARG A 48 7.27 48.08 -5.38
N LEU A 49 6.93 48.57 -4.19
CA LEU A 49 6.39 47.74 -3.10
C LEU A 49 5.02 47.16 -3.47
N GLN A 50 4.15 47.93 -4.13
CA GLN A 50 2.87 47.45 -4.62
C GLN A 50 3.03 46.35 -5.68
N ALA A 51 3.96 46.52 -6.62
CA ALA A 51 4.26 45.50 -7.61
C ALA A 51 4.80 44.21 -6.96
N SER A 52 5.71 44.35 -5.99
CA SER A 52 6.26 43.20 -5.25
C SER A 52 5.18 42.47 -4.45
N LEU A 53 4.29 43.20 -3.78
CA LEU A 53 3.19 42.62 -3.02
C LEU A 53 2.24 41.84 -3.93
N GLY A 54 1.88 42.40 -5.09
CA GLY A 54 1.04 41.71 -6.07
C GLY A 54 1.69 40.42 -6.59
N SER A 55 3.00 40.44 -6.85
CA SER A 55 3.75 39.24 -7.25
C SER A 55 3.76 38.16 -6.17
N GLU A 56 3.94 38.55 -4.91
CA GLU A 56 3.94 37.59 -3.79
C GLU A 56 2.54 37.04 -3.51
N GLN A 57 1.47 37.84 -3.67
CA GLN A 57 0.09 37.37 -3.57
C GLN A 57 -0.21 36.29 -4.62
N GLN A 58 0.14 36.53 -5.88
CA GLN A 58 -0.02 35.54 -6.96
C GLN A 58 0.77 34.26 -6.69
N ARG A 59 2.00 34.41 -6.17
CA ARG A 59 2.83 33.26 -5.80
C ARG A 59 2.18 32.46 -4.68
N ASN A 60 1.60 33.13 -3.68
CA ASN A 60 0.96 32.47 -2.55
C ASN A 60 -0.31 31.71 -3.00
N GLU A 61 -1.14 32.32 -3.84
CA GLU A 61 -2.32 31.66 -4.44
C GLU A 61 -1.91 30.39 -5.22
N ALA A 62 -0.83 30.47 -5.99
CA ALA A 62 -0.31 29.31 -6.73
C ALA A 62 0.19 28.19 -5.81
N LEU A 63 0.85 28.54 -4.69
CA LEU A 63 1.30 27.57 -3.70
C LEU A 63 0.12 26.94 -2.95
N GLU A 64 -0.89 27.72 -2.56
CA GLU A 64 -2.11 27.21 -1.94
C GLU A 64 -2.83 26.21 -2.86
N ALA A 65 -2.92 26.52 -4.16
CA ALA A 65 -3.49 25.59 -5.13
C ALA A 65 -2.68 24.28 -5.23
N GLN A 66 -1.35 24.35 -5.21
CA GLN A 66 -0.48 23.17 -5.21
C GLN A 66 -0.62 22.33 -3.93
N VAL A 67 -0.71 22.98 -2.78
CA VAL A 67 -0.92 22.29 -1.49
C VAL A 67 -2.26 21.55 -1.49
N ASN A 68 -3.32 22.18 -2.01
CA ASN A 68 -4.63 21.55 -2.13
C ASN A 68 -4.61 20.34 -3.07
N ASP A 69 -3.96 20.46 -4.24
CA ASP A 69 -3.79 19.34 -5.19
C ASP A 69 -3.00 18.18 -4.59
N LEU A 70 -1.88 18.47 -3.92
CA LEU A 70 -1.07 17.45 -3.24
C LEU A 70 -1.84 16.78 -2.10
N SER A 71 -2.61 17.54 -1.33
CA SER A 71 -3.45 16.99 -0.26
C SER A 71 -4.52 16.05 -0.80
N ALA A 72 -5.15 16.39 -1.93
CA ALA A 72 -6.12 15.53 -2.58
C ALA A 72 -5.47 14.23 -3.11
N LYS A 73 -4.27 14.33 -3.71
CA LYS A 73 -3.51 13.17 -4.17
C LYS A 73 -3.08 12.27 -3.01
N MET A 74 -2.65 12.83 -1.89
CA MET A 74 -2.32 12.08 -0.69
C MET A 74 -3.52 11.29 -0.18
N ALA A 75 -4.68 11.94 -0.04
CA ALA A 75 -5.90 11.26 0.40
C ALA A 75 -6.32 10.11 -0.53
N ALA A 76 -6.17 10.29 -1.86
CA ALA A 76 -6.47 9.24 -2.83
C ALA A 76 -5.51 8.04 -2.70
N ILE A 77 -4.21 8.30 -2.52
CA ILE A 77 -3.20 7.24 -2.33
C ILE A 77 -3.43 6.50 -1.02
N GLU A 78 -3.78 7.21 0.06
CA GLU A 78 -4.10 6.59 1.35
C GLU A 78 -5.31 5.65 1.24
N GLN A 79 -6.36 6.09 0.52
CA GLN A 79 -7.53 5.25 0.27
C GLN A 79 -7.17 4.01 -0.57
N GLU A 80 -6.38 4.16 -1.63
CA GLU A 80 -5.94 3.03 -2.46
C GLU A 80 -5.09 2.02 -1.66
N ARG A 81 -4.22 2.51 -0.78
CA ARG A 81 -3.42 1.69 0.14
C ARG A 81 -4.33 0.87 1.06
N ASP A 82 -5.31 1.51 1.68
CA ASP A 82 -6.21 0.84 2.63
C ASP A 82 -7.07 -0.22 1.93
N ASP A 83 -7.54 0.07 0.71
CA ASP A 83 -8.25 -0.90 -0.12
C ASP A 83 -7.35 -2.08 -0.53
N ALA A 84 -6.08 -1.82 -0.85
CA ALA A 84 -5.11 -2.86 -1.18
C ALA A 84 -4.82 -3.77 0.03
N GLU A 85 -4.63 -3.19 1.22
CA GLU A 85 -4.41 -3.94 2.46
C GLU A 85 -5.62 -4.81 2.82
N ALA A 86 -6.85 -4.30 2.61
CA ALA A 86 -8.06 -5.08 2.82
C ALA A 86 -8.14 -6.28 1.86
N ARG A 87 -7.81 -6.08 0.57
CA ARG A 87 -7.75 -7.16 -0.42
C ARG A 87 -6.67 -8.20 -0.08
N GLU A 88 -5.50 -7.77 0.36
CA GLU A 88 -4.41 -8.67 0.77
C GLU A 88 -4.84 -9.55 1.93
N LYS A 89 -5.44 -8.97 2.99
CA LYS A 89 -5.96 -9.75 4.14
C LYS A 89 -7.01 -10.77 3.71
N GLN A 90 -7.93 -10.38 2.82
CA GLN A 90 -8.94 -11.28 2.31
C GLN A 90 -8.30 -12.43 1.50
N LEU A 91 -7.32 -12.13 0.67
CA LEU A 91 -6.62 -13.12 -0.14
C LEU A 91 -5.82 -14.10 0.73
N ALA A 92 -5.16 -13.61 1.78
CA ALA A 92 -4.45 -14.44 2.75
C ALA A 92 -5.38 -15.45 3.43
N LEU A 93 -6.58 -15.00 3.85
CA LEU A 93 -7.60 -15.89 4.41
C LEU A 93 -8.06 -16.95 3.39
N ARG A 94 -8.31 -16.55 2.14
CA ARG A 94 -8.71 -17.49 1.08
C ARG A 94 -7.63 -18.51 0.75
N TYR A 95 -6.36 -18.13 0.76
CA TYR A 95 -5.26 -19.07 0.57
C TYR A 95 -5.17 -20.07 1.74
N ALA A 96 -5.30 -19.60 2.98
CA ALA A 96 -5.33 -20.48 4.13
C ALA A 96 -6.50 -21.48 4.07
N GLU A 97 -7.70 -21.02 3.69
CA GLU A 97 -8.86 -21.89 3.47
C GLU A 97 -8.59 -22.93 2.36
N LEU A 98 -7.99 -22.50 1.25
CA LEU A 98 -7.67 -23.37 0.12
C LEU A 98 -6.63 -24.44 0.50
N ASP A 99 -5.63 -24.08 1.30
CA ASP A 99 -4.60 -25.01 1.75
C ASP A 99 -5.18 -26.08 2.68
N VAL A 100 -6.08 -25.69 3.60
CA VAL A 100 -6.82 -26.65 4.43
C VAL A 100 -7.65 -27.59 3.55
N PHE A 101 -8.37 -27.06 2.56
CA PHE A 101 -9.18 -27.87 1.64
C PHE A 101 -8.33 -28.86 0.82
N LYS A 102 -7.20 -28.40 0.25
CA LYS A 102 -6.29 -29.26 -0.52
C LYS A 102 -5.74 -30.39 0.34
N LEU A 103 -5.28 -30.07 1.55
CA LEU A 103 -4.75 -31.07 2.46
C LEU A 103 -5.81 -32.08 2.88
N ASP A 104 -7.07 -31.65 3.05
CA ASP A 104 -8.19 -32.54 3.35
C ASP A 104 -8.53 -33.49 2.18
N VAL A 105 -8.50 -33.00 0.94
CA VAL A 105 -8.64 -33.87 -0.25
C VAL A 105 -7.49 -34.89 -0.31
N ILE A 106 -6.25 -34.43 -0.16
CA ILE A 106 -5.06 -35.32 -0.16
C ILE A 106 -5.18 -36.38 0.94
N ALA A 107 -5.60 -36.00 2.15
CA ALA A 107 -5.78 -36.90 3.28
C ALA A 107 -6.80 -38.01 2.97
N ARG A 108 -7.92 -37.65 2.33
CA ARG A 108 -8.96 -38.60 1.91
C ARG A 108 -8.46 -39.54 0.82
N GLU A 109 -7.79 -39.04 -0.21
CA GLU A 109 -7.21 -39.86 -1.29
C GLU A 109 -6.15 -40.82 -0.76
N LEU A 110 -5.24 -40.35 0.11
CA LEU A 110 -4.25 -41.21 0.77
C LEU A 110 -4.92 -42.32 1.58
N LYS A 111 -6.09 -42.07 2.18
CA LYS A 111 -6.84 -43.12 2.88
C LYS A 111 -7.42 -44.17 1.93
N THR A 112 -7.97 -43.73 0.81
CA THR A 112 -8.47 -44.63 -0.22
C THR A 112 -7.34 -45.53 -0.73
N ILE A 113 -6.16 -44.96 -0.95
CA ILE A 113 -4.97 -45.73 -1.35
C ILE A 113 -4.52 -46.69 -0.23
N ASP A 114 -4.45 -46.27 1.05
CA ASP A 114 -4.13 -47.17 2.19
C ASP A 114 -5.08 -48.38 2.24
N ARG A 115 -6.38 -48.17 2.00
CA ARG A 115 -7.37 -49.25 1.93
C ARG A 115 -7.14 -50.17 0.73
N GLN A 116 -6.88 -49.61 -0.46
CA GLN A 116 -6.59 -50.41 -1.66
C GLN A 116 -5.32 -51.24 -1.51
N VAL A 117 -4.25 -50.66 -0.95
CA VAL A 117 -2.99 -51.37 -0.68
C VAL A 117 -3.20 -52.50 0.34
N GLU A 118 -4.06 -52.31 1.34
CA GLU A 118 -4.43 -53.37 2.27
C GLU A 118 -5.18 -54.51 1.56
N THR A 119 -6.10 -54.20 0.65
CA THR A 119 -6.78 -55.21 -0.17
C THR A 119 -5.79 -56.01 -1.02
N VAL A 120 -4.89 -55.33 -1.75
CA VAL A 120 -3.85 -55.99 -2.57
C VAL A 120 -2.97 -56.90 -1.70
N ARG A 121 -2.61 -56.44 -0.49
CA ARG A 121 -1.85 -57.26 0.47
C ARG A 121 -2.62 -58.51 0.89
N GLY A 122 -3.93 -58.38 1.13
CA GLY A 122 -4.81 -59.50 1.44
C GLY A 122 -4.89 -60.51 0.28
N GLU A 123 -5.09 -60.03 -0.94
CA GLU A 123 -5.10 -60.85 -2.15
C GLU A 123 -3.77 -61.56 -2.41
N ALA A 124 -2.64 -60.87 -2.21
CA ALA A 124 -1.31 -61.45 -2.33
C ALA A 124 -1.07 -62.59 -1.32
N ARG A 125 -1.57 -62.47 -0.09
CA ARG A 125 -1.53 -63.55 0.91
C ARG A 125 -2.41 -64.73 0.51
N SER A 126 -3.63 -64.48 0.07
CA SER A 126 -4.53 -65.54 -0.44
C SER A 126 -3.92 -66.26 -1.64
N PHE A 127 -3.27 -65.52 -2.55
CA PHE A 127 -2.52 -66.08 -3.67
C PHE A 127 -1.34 -66.93 -3.18
N GLN A 128 -0.56 -66.43 -2.21
CA GLN A 128 0.55 -67.19 -1.59
C GLN A 128 0.07 -68.52 -1.01
N GLU A 129 -1.09 -68.56 -0.36
CA GLU A 129 -1.68 -69.78 0.16
C GLU A 129 -2.14 -70.74 -0.95
N ALA A 130 -2.74 -70.22 -2.02
CA ALA A 130 -3.17 -71.01 -3.16
C ALA A 130 -2.00 -71.67 -3.90
N VAL A 131 -0.88 -70.95 -4.06
CA VAL A 131 0.34 -71.45 -4.71
C VAL A 131 0.91 -72.69 -3.99
N LYS A 132 0.71 -72.82 -2.68
CA LYS A 132 1.14 -74.02 -1.93
C LYS A 132 0.48 -75.31 -2.43
N ARG A 133 -0.64 -75.21 -3.15
CA ARG A 133 -1.37 -76.35 -3.72
C ARG A 133 -0.95 -76.71 -5.14
N PHE A 134 0.01 -75.99 -5.72
CA PHE A 134 0.50 -76.29 -7.07
C PHE A 134 1.27 -77.61 -7.09
N VAL A 135 0.96 -78.43 -8.09
CA VAL A 135 1.59 -79.74 -8.28
C VAL A 135 2.93 -79.61 -9.02
N ASN A 136 3.06 -78.61 -9.89
CA ASN A 136 4.31 -78.34 -10.59
C ASN A 136 5.27 -77.51 -9.71
N SER A 137 6.42 -78.10 -9.37
CA SER A 137 7.44 -77.49 -8.51
C SER A 137 8.04 -76.20 -9.10
N SER A 138 8.20 -76.11 -10.44
CA SER A 138 8.73 -74.89 -11.08
C SER A 138 7.78 -73.70 -10.94
N ASP A 139 6.49 -73.95 -11.14
CA ASP A 139 5.45 -72.93 -11.08
C ASP A 139 5.20 -72.53 -9.64
N GLN A 140 5.22 -73.50 -8.72
CA GLN A 140 5.13 -73.25 -7.29
C GLN A 140 6.25 -72.33 -6.80
N GLN A 141 7.50 -72.59 -7.18
CA GLN A 141 8.64 -71.74 -6.78
C GLN A 141 8.53 -70.32 -7.34
N THR A 142 8.16 -70.19 -8.62
CA THR A 142 8.05 -68.89 -9.28
C THR A 142 6.90 -68.07 -8.71
N SER A 143 5.70 -68.65 -8.59
CA SER A 143 4.54 -67.98 -8.02
C SER A 143 4.71 -67.65 -6.54
N THR A 144 5.47 -68.46 -5.78
CA THR A 144 5.79 -68.15 -4.38
C THR A 144 6.67 -66.91 -4.26
N LYS A 145 7.71 -66.78 -5.12
CA LYS A 145 8.57 -65.58 -5.15
C LYS A 145 7.78 -64.32 -5.50
N VAL A 146 6.87 -64.40 -6.47
CA VAL A 146 5.98 -63.30 -6.86
C VAL A 146 5.06 -62.91 -5.71
N ALA A 147 4.43 -63.88 -5.04
CA ALA A 147 3.54 -63.62 -3.90
C ALA A 147 4.27 -62.94 -2.73
N ILE A 148 5.48 -63.41 -2.39
CA ILE A 148 6.33 -62.78 -1.36
C ILE A 148 6.66 -61.33 -1.75
N THR A 149 7.06 -61.11 -3.01
CA THR A 149 7.40 -59.77 -3.51
C THR A 149 6.20 -58.83 -3.42
N LEU A 150 5.00 -59.29 -3.80
CA LEU A 150 3.78 -58.51 -3.69
C LEU A 150 3.45 -58.14 -2.25
N VAL A 151 3.55 -59.09 -1.31
CA VAL A 151 3.33 -58.83 0.13
C VAL A 151 4.33 -57.80 0.67
N ASP A 152 5.60 -57.93 0.31
CA ASP A 152 6.66 -57.02 0.77
C ASP A 152 6.49 -55.61 0.20
N VAL A 153 6.21 -55.49 -1.10
CA VAL A 153 5.98 -54.20 -1.77
C VAL A 153 4.74 -53.52 -1.21
N SER A 154 3.62 -54.23 -1.05
CA SER A 154 2.41 -53.67 -0.43
C SER A 154 2.64 -53.23 1.00
N THR A 155 3.45 -53.97 1.78
CA THR A 155 3.79 -53.60 3.16
C THR A 155 4.64 -52.33 3.21
N LYS A 156 5.66 -52.23 2.35
CA LYS A 156 6.50 -51.02 2.24
C LYS A 156 5.70 -49.81 1.79
N LEU A 157 4.89 -49.96 0.74
CA LEU A 157 4.05 -48.89 0.20
C LEU A 157 3.08 -48.35 1.26
N ARG A 158 2.45 -49.25 2.04
CA ARG A 158 1.60 -48.85 3.16
C ARG A 158 2.36 -48.11 4.25
N GLY A 159 3.57 -48.55 4.57
CA GLY A 159 4.47 -47.84 5.50
C GLY A 159 4.71 -46.41 5.04
N THR A 160 5.09 -46.22 3.78
CA THR A 160 5.30 -44.89 3.17
C THR A 160 4.04 -44.03 3.23
N ILE A 161 2.86 -44.58 2.93
CA ILE A 161 1.59 -43.83 2.99
C ILE A 161 1.32 -43.36 4.42
N ARG A 162 1.55 -44.21 5.43
CA ARG A 162 1.40 -43.84 6.83
C ARG A 162 2.39 -42.77 7.26
N ASP A 163 3.65 -42.89 6.86
CA ASP A 163 4.67 -41.87 7.14
C ASP A 163 4.28 -40.51 6.55
N VAL A 164 3.73 -40.48 5.33
CA VAL A 164 3.23 -39.24 4.70
C VAL A 164 2.03 -38.68 5.47
N ILE A 165 1.06 -39.51 5.85
CA ILE A 165 -0.08 -39.09 6.67
C ILE A 165 0.39 -38.50 8.01
N GLU A 166 1.39 -39.12 8.62
CA GLU A 166 1.84 -38.75 9.96
C GLU A 166 2.72 -37.51 9.98
N ARG A 167 3.56 -37.32 8.95
CA ARG A 167 4.46 -36.16 8.83
C ARG A 167 3.81 -34.93 8.19
N CYS A 168 2.86 -35.13 7.28
CA CYS A 168 2.37 -34.04 6.41
C CYS A 168 0.96 -33.55 6.78
N LEU A 169 0.20 -34.28 7.60
CA LEU A 169 -1.16 -33.90 7.97
C LEU A 169 -1.25 -33.49 9.45
N SER A 170 -2.02 -32.44 9.74
CA SER A 170 -2.37 -32.05 11.10
C SER A 170 -3.33 -33.04 11.76
N GLU A 171 -3.44 -33.03 13.09
CA GLU A 171 -4.36 -33.91 13.83
C GLU A 171 -5.82 -33.77 13.37
N THR A 172 -6.26 -32.54 13.07
CA THR A 172 -7.60 -32.29 12.54
C THR A 172 -7.79 -32.86 11.13
N GLN A 173 -6.76 -32.84 10.28
CA GLN A 173 -6.81 -33.45 8.94
C GLN A 173 -6.81 -34.98 9.03
N LYS A 174 -6.09 -35.55 10.00
CA LYS A 174 -6.11 -37.00 10.28
C LYS A 174 -7.50 -37.50 10.67
N LEU A 175 -8.36 -36.67 11.27
CA LEU A 175 -9.76 -37.05 11.57
C LEU A 175 -10.64 -37.19 10.32
N HIS A 176 -10.33 -36.46 9.25
CA HIS A 176 -11.09 -36.50 7.99
C HIS A 176 -10.65 -37.64 7.05
N VAL A 177 -9.54 -38.31 7.38
CA VAL A 177 -9.02 -39.51 6.71
C VAL A 177 -10.07 -40.64 6.79
N GLY A 178 -10.92 -40.74 5.76
CA GLY A 178 -11.88 -41.82 5.56
C GLY A 178 -13.34 -41.53 5.93
N ALA A 179 -13.71 -40.26 6.18
CA ALA A 179 -15.11 -39.85 6.32
C ALA A 179 -15.83 -39.88 4.94
N PRO A 180 -17.03 -40.47 4.83
CA PRO A 180 -17.76 -40.52 3.56
C PRO A 180 -18.19 -39.12 3.12
N MET A 181 -17.99 -38.79 1.83
CA MET A 181 -18.54 -37.58 1.23
C MET A 181 -20.06 -37.60 1.35
N ARG A 182 -20.62 -36.71 2.18
CA ARG A 182 -22.07 -36.45 2.17
C ARG A 182 -22.50 -35.69 0.91
N ASP A 183 -21.56 -35.07 0.20
CA ASP A 183 -21.86 -34.34 -1.04
C ASP A 183 -20.61 -34.24 -1.96
N PRO A 184 -20.54 -34.98 -3.07
CA PRO A 184 -19.48 -34.85 -4.09
C PRO A 184 -19.58 -33.55 -4.90
N THR A 185 -20.67 -32.79 -4.72
CA THR A 185 -20.92 -31.48 -5.30
C THR A 185 -20.88 -30.34 -4.28
N ALA A 186 -20.35 -30.55 -3.06
CA ALA A 186 -20.07 -29.48 -2.08
C ALA A 186 -18.93 -28.53 -2.52
N ALA A 187 -18.59 -28.52 -3.80
CA ALA A 187 -18.20 -27.32 -4.54
C ALA A 187 -19.42 -26.40 -4.84
N GLY A 188 -20.50 -26.54 -4.07
CA GLY A 188 -21.72 -25.75 -4.18
C GLY A 188 -21.46 -24.39 -3.56
N VAL A 189 -21.19 -23.42 -4.44
CA VAL A 189 -21.41 -21.97 -4.26
C VAL A 189 -21.39 -21.53 -2.79
N LEU A 190 -20.26 -20.97 -2.34
CA LEU A 190 -20.24 -20.11 -1.15
C LEU A 190 -21.04 -18.84 -1.45
N LYS A 191 -22.37 -18.96 -1.45
CA LYS A 191 -23.28 -17.86 -1.17
C LYS A 191 -23.16 -17.65 0.34
N ASP A 192 -22.48 -16.57 0.71
CA ASP A 192 -22.45 -16.03 2.06
C ASP A 192 -21.58 -16.80 3.08
N GLY A 193 -20.25 -16.75 2.88
CA GLY A 193 -19.27 -16.58 3.97
C GLY A 193 -19.44 -17.38 5.27
N GLY A 194 -19.84 -18.65 5.21
CA GLY A 194 -20.04 -19.46 6.41
C GLY A 194 -18.72 -19.83 7.09
N ARG A 195 -18.55 -19.43 8.36
CA ARG A 195 -17.49 -19.91 9.26
C ARG A 195 -17.69 -21.39 9.55
N MET A 196 -16.64 -22.19 9.40
CA MET A 196 -16.57 -23.54 9.96
C MET A 196 -16.09 -23.46 11.41
N ALA A 197 -16.76 -24.23 12.27
CA ALA A 197 -16.54 -24.35 13.72
C ALA A 197 -15.18 -24.95 14.07
#